data_AF-A0AAD8NC41-F1
#
_entry.id   AF-A0AAD8NC41-F1
#
_cell.length_a   1.000
_cell.length_b   1.000
_cell.length_c   1.000
_cell.angle_alpha   90.00
_cell.angle_beta   90.00
_cell.angle_gamma   90.00
#
_symmetry.space_group_name_H-M   'P 1'
#
loop_
_entity.id
_entity.type
_entity.pdbx_description
1 polymer ?
#
loop_
_entity_poly.entity_id
_entity_poly.type
_entity_poly.pdbx_seq_one_letter_code
_entity_poly.pdbx_strand_id
1 'polypeptide(L)'
;MLSPCLNTLKFPTLTTPFLPPQPHLPPLHKSQCKSTPTPILSTLIPNSPPPKQQVYQPFRPPPSPIPPQFRSLDANARLEVLSNRLGLWFEYTPLIPSLTQEGFSAPTIEEITGLTGVEQNQLIVGAQVRDSLVQAGVEDEVLRFYDLGGAQLLYEIRLLSVSQRADAARLIAGENFDVKSAMELARAIKDYPRRKKEKGWECFEYKSPRDCLAFMYYRLALEHQSFELREAGLVKALEIAGTERAKKRILEDLERKGGEEKGEDVVVALKVPVVRMKVGEVSEATSVAVLPVCRSEEREREVVEAPWECGTAGEFGVVVAEKPWSRWVVLPGWEPVVGLKKGGVVVGFPDARALPWKVNRWYKEESILVVADRKAKEVATDDGFYLVCREHGLKVERGSALKELGIEESLGTVLLVVRPPKEDTENQLEEDWE
;
A
#
# COMPACT_ATOMS: atom_id res chain seq x y z
N MET A 1 33.83 -45.51 -43.16
CA MET A 1 33.23 -45.04 -44.42
C MET A 1 32.17 -44.01 -44.08
N LEU A 2 32.05 -42.99 -44.93
CA LEU A 2 31.56 -41.64 -44.67
C LEU A 2 30.05 -41.52 -44.35
N SER A 3 29.75 -40.53 -43.50
CA SER A 3 28.45 -39.86 -43.33
C SER A 3 28.08 -39.07 -44.61
N PRO A 4 26.79 -38.77 -44.86
CA PRO A 4 26.45 -37.35 -45.04
C PRO A 4 25.07 -36.91 -44.51
N CYS A 5 24.99 -35.60 -44.36
CA CYS A 5 24.00 -34.73 -43.73
C CYS A 5 22.68 -34.56 -44.53
N LEU A 6 21.62 -34.15 -43.83
CA LEU A 6 20.38 -33.63 -44.41
C LEU A 6 20.21 -32.14 -44.07
N ASN A 7 19.92 -31.36 -45.11
CA ASN A 7 19.76 -29.90 -45.14
C ASN A 7 18.43 -29.45 -44.53
N THR A 8 18.46 -28.31 -43.83
CA THR A 8 17.30 -27.59 -43.31
C THR A 8 16.85 -26.51 -44.31
N LEU A 9 15.58 -26.54 -44.72
CA LEU A 9 14.95 -25.51 -45.55
C LEU A 9 14.36 -24.40 -44.68
N LYS A 10 14.57 -23.14 -45.10
CA LYS A 10 14.00 -21.91 -44.53
C LYS A 10 12.78 -21.47 -45.36
N PHE A 11 11.76 -20.92 -44.70
CA PHE A 11 10.70 -20.10 -45.32
C PHE A 11 10.47 -18.81 -44.52
N PRO A 12 9.98 -17.73 -45.17
CA PRO A 12 10.22 -16.35 -44.77
C PRO A 12 9.14 -15.73 -43.87
N THR A 13 9.56 -14.77 -43.05
CA THR A 13 8.72 -13.92 -42.20
C THR A 13 8.12 -12.77 -43.00
N LEU A 14 6.79 -12.63 -42.96
CA LEU A 14 6.04 -11.48 -43.45
C LEU A 14 6.07 -10.36 -42.39
N THR A 15 6.53 -9.18 -42.79
CA THR A 15 6.55 -7.93 -42.00
C THR A 15 5.32 -7.08 -42.33
N THR A 16 4.58 -6.65 -41.31
CA THR A 16 3.54 -5.60 -41.38
C THR A 16 4.11 -4.24 -40.94
N PRO A 17 3.73 -3.11 -41.55
CA PRO A 17 4.41 -1.83 -41.34
C PRO A 17 3.50 -0.77 -40.73
N PHE A 18 3.37 -0.69 -39.40
CA PHE A 18 2.87 0.53 -38.73
C PHE A 18 3.37 0.55 -37.29
N LEU A 19 4.38 1.39 -37.00
CA LEU A 19 4.66 2.15 -35.77
C LEU A 19 6.09 2.77 -35.82
N PRO A 20 6.30 4.01 -35.36
CA PRO A 20 7.57 4.76 -35.51
C PRO A 20 8.68 4.35 -34.50
N PRO A 21 9.96 4.65 -34.80
CA PRO A 21 11.12 4.13 -34.06
C PRO A 21 11.42 4.92 -32.77
N GLN A 22 11.73 4.18 -31.68
CA GLN A 22 12.26 4.74 -30.44
C GLN A 22 13.76 5.08 -30.56
N PRO A 23 14.23 6.23 -30.03
CA PRO A 23 15.65 6.58 -30.05
C PRO A 23 16.45 5.92 -28.92
N HIS A 24 17.66 5.51 -29.29
CA HIS A 24 18.65 4.81 -28.49
C HIS A 24 19.29 5.70 -27.41
N LEU A 25 19.44 5.17 -26.19
CA LEU A 25 20.24 5.77 -25.11
C LEU A 25 21.66 5.14 -25.05
N PRO A 26 22.72 5.94 -24.85
CA PRO A 26 24.11 5.47 -24.76
C PRO A 26 24.50 4.98 -23.34
N PRO A 27 25.62 4.24 -23.19
CA PRO A 27 25.92 3.45 -22.01
C PRO A 27 26.59 4.25 -20.88
N LEU A 28 26.14 4.03 -19.63
CA LEU A 28 26.74 4.62 -18.44
C LEU A 28 28.01 3.86 -18.00
N HIS A 29 29.09 4.62 -17.83
CA HIS A 29 30.39 4.16 -17.35
C HIS A 29 30.37 3.69 -15.88
N LYS A 30 31.12 2.61 -15.64
CA LYS A 30 31.39 2.02 -14.31
C LYS A 30 32.29 2.95 -13.48
N SER A 31 31.91 3.21 -12.23
CA SER A 31 32.82 3.66 -11.18
C SER A 31 32.89 2.58 -10.11
N GLN A 32 34.06 1.97 -9.99
CA GLN A 32 34.42 0.99 -8.97
C GLN A 32 34.78 1.72 -7.67
N CYS A 33 34.17 1.32 -6.55
CA CYS A 33 34.74 1.59 -5.24
C CYS A 33 34.97 0.25 -4.54
N LYS A 34 36.24 0.00 -4.20
CA LYS A 34 36.72 -1.22 -3.52
C LYS A 34 36.64 -1.01 -2.02
N SER A 35 36.00 -1.92 -1.30
CA SER A 35 36.39 -2.26 0.07
C SER A 35 36.15 -3.75 0.33
N THR A 36 37.15 -4.35 0.93
CA THR A 36 37.38 -5.78 1.14
C THR A 36 36.53 -6.37 2.27
N PRO A 37 35.92 -7.56 2.12
CA PRO A 37 35.42 -8.34 3.24
C PRO A 37 36.38 -9.49 3.62
N THR A 38 36.55 -9.67 4.92
CA THR A 38 37.21 -10.80 5.60
C THR A 38 36.52 -12.14 5.34
N PRO A 39 37.24 -13.28 5.31
CA PRO A 39 36.64 -14.58 4.98
C PRO A 39 36.04 -15.25 6.21
N ILE A 40 34.77 -15.67 6.12
CA ILE A 40 34.16 -16.62 7.06
C ILE A 40 33.97 -17.95 6.32
N LEU A 41 34.42 -19.01 6.98
CA LEU A 41 34.44 -20.40 6.51
C LEU A 41 33.09 -20.87 5.94
N SER A 42 33.18 -21.54 4.81
CA SER A 42 32.15 -22.27 4.08
C SER A 42 31.82 -23.60 4.76
N THR A 43 30.59 -23.73 5.27
CA THR A 43 29.94 -25.03 5.52
C THR A 43 29.09 -25.42 4.32
N LEU A 44 29.32 -26.64 3.84
CA LEU A 44 28.70 -27.31 2.71
C LEU A 44 27.17 -27.43 2.86
N ILE A 45 26.40 -27.04 1.84
CA ILE A 45 24.99 -27.40 1.65
C ILE A 45 24.86 -28.14 0.31
N PRO A 46 24.20 -29.31 0.25
CA PRO A 46 24.03 -30.08 -0.98
C PRO A 46 23.00 -29.45 -1.93
N ASN A 47 23.25 -29.63 -3.23
CA ASN A 47 22.45 -29.20 -4.38
C ASN A 47 20.92 -29.35 -4.20
N SER A 48 20.20 -28.23 -4.27
CA SER A 48 18.77 -28.18 -4.58
C SER A 48 18.56 -27.47 -5.93
N PRO A 49 17.69 -27.97 -6.83
CA PRO A 49 17.41 -27.31 -8.11
C PRO A 49 16.67 -25.97 -7.92
N PRO A 50 16.73 -25.04 -8.89
CA PRO A 50 16.22 -23.68 -8.71
C PRO A 50 14.69 -23.65 -8.54
N PRO A 51 14.16 -22.71 -7.74
CA PRO A 51 12.73 -22.63 -7.46
C PRO A 51 11.96 -22.21 -8.71
N LYS A 52 11.04 -23.07 -9.15
CA LYS A 52 10.02 -22.71 -10.14
C LYS A 52 9.17 -21.57 -9.56
N GLN A 53 8.97 -20.52 -10.36
CA GLN A 53 8.03 -19.43 -10.04
C GLN A 53 6.68 -20.04 -9.63
N GLN A 54 6.32 -19.87 -8.35
CA GLN A 54 5.03 -20.32 -7.84
C GLN A 54 3.95 -19.37 -8.37
N VAL A 55 3.35 -19.75 -9.50
CA VAL A 55 2.01 -19.30 -9.86
C VAL A 55 1.10 -19.63 -8.69
N TYR A 56 0.27 -18.67 -8.26
CA TYR A 56 -0.71 -18.84 -7.19
C TYR A 56 -1.43 -20.19 -7.36
N GLN A 57 -1.18 -21.12 -6.44
CA GLN A 57 -1.94 -22.36 -6.36
C GLN A 57 -3.08 -22.16 -5.36
N PRO A 58 -4.35 -22.30 -5.78
CA PRO A 58 -5.44 -22.46 -4.85
C PRO A 58 -5.10 -23.59 -3.88
N PHE A 59 -5.42 -23.40 -2.61
CA PHE A 59 -5.21 -24.39 -1.55
C PHE A 59 -5.65 -25.80 -2.02
N ARG A 60 -4.72 -26.77 -2.09
CA ARG A 60 -4.97 -28.19 -2.43
C ARG A 60 -4.85 -29.07 -1.18
N PRO A 61 -5.93 -29.19 -0.39
CA PRO A 61 -6.00 -30.10 0.75
C PRO A 61 -5.97 -31.59 0.33
N PRO A 62 -5.58 -32.51 1.24
CA PRO A 62 -5.49 -33.94 0.95
C PRO A 62 -6.84 -34.52 0.48
N PRO A 63 -6.85 -35.45 -0.47
CA PRO A 63 -8.09 -35.99 -1.03
C PRO A 63 -8.84 -36.82 0.01
N SER A 64 -10.16 -36.61 0.10
CA SER A 64 -11.06 -37.49 0.85
C SER A 64 -11.05 -38.90 0.24
N PRO A 65 -11.16 -39.96 1.07
CA PRO A 65 -11.14 -41.33 0.56
C PRO A 65 -12.37 -41.60 -0.32
N ILE A 66 -12.18 -42.29 -1.44
CA ILE A 66 -13.28 -42.70 -2.32
C ILE A 66 -14.14 -43.75 -1.59
N PRO A 67 -15.48 -43.55 -1.53
CA PRO A 67 -16.39 -44.52 -0.93
C PRO A 67 -16.26 -45.90 -1.58
N PRO A 68 -16.43 -47.00 -0.82
CA PRO A 68 -16.28 -48.36 -1.34
C PRO A 68 -17.12 -48.63 -2.60
N GLN A 69 -18.33 -48.07 -2.68
CA GLN A 69 -19.23 -48.25 -3.83
C GLN A 69 -18.69 -47.71 -5.15
N PHE A 70 -17.75 -46.76 -5.13
CA PHE A 70 -17.19 -46.16 -6.35
C PHE A 70 -15.74 -46.58 -6.62
N ARG A 71 -15.11 -47.31 -5.70
CA ARG A 71 -13.66 -47.64 -5.77
C ARG A 71 -13.31 -48.57 -6.93
N SER A 72 -14.20 -49.48 -7.30
CA SER A 72 -14.01 -50.45 -8.40
C SER A 72 -14.41 -49.92 -9.77
N LEU A 73 -14.95 -48.70 -9.86
CA LEU A 73 -15.38 -48.09 -11.13
C LEU A 73 -14.16 -47.62 -11.92
N ASP A 74 -14.23 -47.78 -13.24
CA ASP A 74 -13.28 -47.20 -14.19
C ASP A 74 -13.55 -45.69 -14.42
N ALA A 75 -12.67 -45.01 -15.15
CA ALA A 75 -12.78 -43.56 -15.35
C ALA A 75 -14.11 -43.14 -15.99
N ASN A 76 -14.60 -43.91 -16.97
CA ASN A 76 -15.87 -43.63 -17.65
C ASN A 76 -17.07 -43.79 -16.72
N ALA A 77 -17.15 -44.88 -15.96
CA ALA A 77 -18.24 -45.06 -14.99
C ALA A 77 -18.21 -43.99 -13.87
N ARG A 78 -17.03 -43.52 -13.45
CA ARG A 78 -16.92 -42.39 -12.50
C ARG A 78 -17.42 -41.07 -13.10
N LEU A 79 -17.14 -40.82 -14.38
CA LEU A 79 -17.67 -39.66 -15.10
C LEU A 79 -19.19 -39.76 -15.25
N GLU A 80 -19.75 -40.95 -15.48
CA GLU A 80 -21.21 -41.16 -15.50
C GLU A 80 -21.86 -40.91 -14.14
N VAL A 81 -21.23 -41.36 -13.04
CA VAL A 81 -21.68 -41.07 -11.67
C VAL A 81 -21.71 -39.56 -11.42
N LEU A 82 -20.66 -38.85 -11.82
CA LEU A 82 -20.61 -37.39 -11.72
C LEU A 82 -21.70 -36.75 -12.59
N SER A 83 -21.77 -37.09 -13.87
CA SER A 83 -22.73 -36.51 -14.84
C SER A 83 -24.18 -36.63 -14.36
N ASN A 84 -24.56 -37.81 -13.85
CA ASN A 84 -25.90 -38.08 -13.35
C ASN A 84 -26.12 -37.73 -11.87
N ARG A 85 -25.08 -37.22 -11.17
CA ARG A 85 -25.11 -36.88 -9.73
C ARG A 85 -25.63 -38.05 -8.86
N LEU A 86 -25.11 -39.25 -9.11
CA LEU A 86 -25.57 -40.46 -8.43
C LEU A 86 -24.99 -40.55 -7.01
N GLY A 87 -25.86 -40.33 -6.01
CA GLY A 87 -25.51 -40.35 -4.59
C GLY A 87 -25.53 -38.97 -3.95
N LEU A 88 -25.14 -38.89 -2.68
CA LEU A 88 -25.04 -37.60 -2.00
C LEU A 88 -23.82 -36.83 -2.51
N TRP A 89 -23.88 -35.49 -2.44
CA TRP A 89 -22.86 -34.66 -3.06
C TRP A 89 -21.45 -34.95 -2.54
N PHE A 90 -21.31 -35.22 -1.24
CA PHE A 90 -20.03 -35.55 -0.63
C PHE A 90 -19.54 -36.98 -0.93
N GLU A 91 -20.40 -37.87 -1.43
CA GLU A 91 -20.03 -39.24 -1.78
C GLU A 91 -19.40 -39.32 -3.17
N TYR A 92 -19.95 -38.60 -4.16
CA TYR A 92 -19.37 -38.57 -5.51
C TYR A 92 -18.24 -37.53 -5.64
N THR A 93 -18.14 -36.55 -4.74
CA THR A 93 -17.11 -35.50 -4.78
C THR A 93 -15.66 -36.04 -4.83
N PRO A 94 -15.27 -37.08 -4.06
CA PRO A 94 -13.93 -37.68 -4.12
C PRO A 94 -13.54 -38.22 -5.51
N LEU A 95 -14.50 -38.42 -6.42
CA LEU A 95 -14.21 -38.83 -7.79
C LEU A 95 -13.54 -37.72 -8.60
N ILE A 96 -13.81 -36.44 -8.31
CA ILE A 96 -13.23 -35.29 -9.01
C ILE A 96 -11.70 -35.23 -8.84
N PRO A 97 -11.12 -35.24 -7.62
CA PRO A 97 -9.68 -35.28 -7.46
C PRO A 97 -9.07 -36.61 -7.94
N SER A 98 -9.81 -37.73 -7.87
CA SER A 98 -9.34 -39.01 -8.42
C SER A 98 -9.18 -38.96 -9.94
N LEU A 99 -10.17 -38.45 -10.67
CA LEU A 99 -10.09 -38.25 -12.12
C LEU A 99 -9.01 -37.23 -12.50
N THR A 100 -8.83 -36.19 -11.66
CA THR A 100 -7.74 -35.23 -11.85
C THR A 100 -6.36 -35.89 -11.77
N GLN A 101 -6.17 -36.84 -10.84
CA GLN A 101 -4.93 -37.61 -10.72
C GLN A 101 -4.71 -38.55 -11.91
N GLU A 102 -5.78 -39.00 -12.57
CA GLU A 102 -5.75 -39.83 -13.78
C GLU A 102 -5.56 -39.03 -15.07
N GLY A 103 -5.49 -37.69 -14.98
CA GLY A 103 -5.15 -36.80 -16.09
C GLY A 103 -6.32 -35.97 -16.65
N PHE A 104 -7.53 -36.09 -16.08
CA PHE A 104 -8.66 -35.25 -16.47
C PHE A 104 -8.50 -33.83 -15.92
N SER A 105 -8.50 -32.84 -16.80
CA SER A 105 -8.47 -31.44 -16.37
C SER A 105 -9.86 -30.97 -15.90
N ALA A 106 -9.94 -29.94 -15.05
CA ALA A 106 -11.23 -29.40 -14.61
C ALA A 106 -12.15 -28.99 -15.79
N PRO A 107 -11.66 -28.33 -16.86
CA PRO A 107 -12.45 -28.09 -18.08
C PRO A 107 -12.95 -29.37 -18.75
N THR A 108 -12.12 -30.41 -18.82
CA THR A 108 -12.53 -31.71 -19.40
C THR A 108 -13.65 -32.36 -18.57
N ILE A 109 -13.57 -32.29 -17.24
CA ILE A 109 -14.63 -32.79 -16.35
C ILE A 109 -15.91 -31.97 -16.54
N GLU A 110 -15.80 -30.65 -16.70
CA GLU A 110 -16.93 -29.76 -16.98
C GLU A 110 -17.62 -30.10 -18.30
N GLU A 111 -16.86 -30.28 -19.38
CA GLU A 111 -17.37 -30.66 -20.70
C GLU A 111 -18.16 -31.97 -20.67
N ILE A 112 -17.71 -32.96 -19.88
CA ILE A 112 -18.33 -34.29 -19.82
C ILE A 112 -19.51 -34.35 -18.84
N THR A 113 -19.40 -33.66 -17.70
CA THR A 113 -20.33 -33.84 -16.56
C THR A 113 -21.22 -32.63 -16.28
N GLY A 114 -20.96 -31.51 -16.95
CA GLY A 114 -21.62 -30.21 -16.70
C GLY A 114 -21.27 -29.58 -15.34
N LEU A 115 -20.31 -30.14 -14.57
CA LEU A 115 -19.84 -29.53 -13.32
C LEU A 115 -18.87 -28.41 -13.63
N THR A 116 -19.25 -27.16 -13.38
CA THR A 116 -18.34 -26.04 -13.62
C THR A 116 -17.09 -26.14 -12.76
N GLY A 117 -15.96 -25.59 -13.20
CA GLY A 117 -14.74 -25.56 -12.39
C GLY A 117 -14.93 -24.93 -10.99
N VAL A 118 -15.85 -23.97 -10.88
CA VAL A 118 -16.23 -23.34 -9.60
C VAL A 118 -16.98 -24.33 -8.70
N GLU A 119 -17.98 -25.02 -9.23
CA GLU A 119 -18.74 -26.04 -8.50
C GLU A 119 -17.84 -27.22 -8.08
N GLN A 120 -16.93 -27.67 -8.95
CA GLN A 120 -15.96 -28.71 -8.62
C GLN A 120 -15.13 -28.34 -7.38
N ASN A 121 -14.55 -27.14 -7.37
CA ASN A 121 -13.76 -26.66 -6.23
C ASN A 121 -14.61 -26.55 -4.96
N GLN A 122 -15.84 -26.04 -5.09
CA GLN A 122 -16.74 -25.86 -3.96
C GLN A 122 -17.18 -27.19 -3.35
N LEU A 123 -17.49 -28.19 -4.19
CA LEU A 123 -17.79 -29.55 -3.77
C LEU A 123 -16.62 -30.17 -3.03
N ILE A 124 -15.41 -30.14 -3.62
CA ILE A 124 -14.19 -30.71 -3.02
C ILE A 124 -13.93 -30.12 -1.63
N VAL A 125 -13.90 -28.80 -1.52
CA VAL A 125 -13.61 -28.12 -0.27
C VAL A 125 -14.74 -28.31 0.74
N GLY A 126 -16.00 -28.24 0.29
CA GLY A 126 -17.16 -28.50 1.12
C GLY A 126 -17.12 -29.90 1.72
N ALA A 127 -16.76 -30.92 0.94
CA ALA A 127 -16.70 -32.31 1.38
C ALA A 127 -15.64 -32.49 2.46
N GLN A 128 -14.48 -31.85 2.33
CA GLN A 128 -13.44 -31.88 3.34
C GLN A 128 -13.83 -31.14 4.63
N VAL A 129 -14.58 -30.04 4.50
CA VAL A 129 -15.16 -29.39 5.67
C VAL A 129 -16.13 -30.36 6.36
N ARG A 130 -17.02 -31.03 5.61
CA ARG A 130 -17.92 -32.06 6.13
C ARG A 130 -17.15 -33.19 6.83
N ASP A 131 -16.09 -33.70 6.22
CA ASP A 131 -15.23 -34.74 6.83
C ASP A 131 -14.63 -34.25 8.16
N SER A 132 -14.22 -32.98 8.23
CA SER A 132 -13.75 -32.40 9.50
C SER A 132 -14.85 -32.27 10.56
N LEU A 133 -16.13 -32.10 10.16
CA LEU A 133 -17.27 -32.14 11.09
C LEU A 133 -17.52 -33.55 11.63
N VAL A 134 -17.45 -34.56 10.75
CA VAL A 134 -17.57 -35.97 11.13
C VAL A 134 -16.46 -36.36 12.12
N GLN A 135 -15.22 -35.97 11.83
CA GLN A 135 -14.08 -36.22 12.73
C GLN A 135 -14.21 -35.49 14.07
N ALA A 136 -14.83 -34.30 14.09
CA ALA A 136 -15.10 -33.53 15.29
C ALA A 136 -16.29 -34.06 16.11
N GLY A 137 -17.02 -35.07 15.63
CA GLY A 137 -18.18 -35.65 16.31
C GLY A 137 -19.40 -34.71 16.34
N VAL A 138 -19.64 -33.97 15.26
CA VAL A 138 -20.88 -33.18 15.09
C VAL A 138 -22.08 -34.13 14.99
N GLU A 139 -23.22 -33.70 15.54
CA GLU A 139 -24.45 -34.46 15.63
C GLU A 139 -24.99 -34.85 14.24
N ASP A 140 -25.49 -36.09 14.10
CA ASP A 140 -25.99 -36.61 12.81
C ASP A 140 -27.11 -35.74 12.23
N GLU A 141 -27.96 -35.15 13.07
CA GLU A 141 -29.02 -34.23 12.64
C GLU A 141 -28.46 -32.98 11.96
N VAL A 142 -27.36 -32.42 12.48
CA VAL A 142 -26.66 -31.27 11.89
C VAL A 142 -25.97 -31.69 10.59
N LEU A 143 -25.40 -32.89 10.52
CA LEU A 143 -24.82 -33.40 9.27
C LEU A 143 -25.88 -33.57 8.17
N ARG A 144 -27.06 -34.10 8.53
CA ARG A 144 -28.17 -34.30 7.60
C ARG A 144 -28.70 -32.99 7.00
N PHE A 145 -28.64 -31.88 7.73
CA PHE A 145 -28.94 -30.55 7.19
C PHE A 145 -28.07 -30.22 5.97
N TYR A 146 -26.78 -30.61 5.98
CA TYR A 146 -25.87 -30.33 4.88
C TYR A 146 -25.90 -31.36 3.75
N ASP A 147 -26.52 -32.53 3.95
CA ASP A 147 -26.56 -33.59 2.94
C ASP A 147 -27.36 -33.17 1.70
N LEU A 148 -28.37 -32.30 1.85
CA LEU A 148 -29.21 -31.78 0.77
C LEU A 148 -28.75 -30.38 0.31
N GLY A 149 -27.58 -30.31 -0.35
CA GLY A 149 -27.10 -29.07 -0.96
C GLY A 149 -26.28 -28.14 -0.05
N GLY A 150 -25.74 -28.66 1.06
CA GLY A 150 -24.95 -27.89 2.02
C GLY A 150 -23.53 -27.53 1.60
N ALA A 151 -23.07 -27.96 0.42
CA ALA A 151 -21.70 -27.72 -0.05
C ALA A 151 -21.33 -26.23 -0.08
N GLN A 152 -22.26 -25.36 -0.49
CA GLN A 152 -22.05 -23.90 -0.53
C GLN A 152 -21.85 -23.31 0.87
N LEU A 153 -22.68 -23.72 1.83
CA LEU A 153 -22.59 -23.26 3.22
C LEU A 153 -21.30 -23.71 3.88
N LEU A 154 -20.92 -24.98 3.70
CA LEU A 154 -19.68 -25.53 4.24
C LEU A 154 -18.44 -24.92 3.60
N TYR A 155 -18.52 -24.52 2.33
CA TYR A 155 -17.43 -23.83 1.64
C TYR A 155 -17.08 -22.49 2.30
N GLU A 156 -18.06 -21.75 2.81
CA GLU A 156 -17.81 -20.44 3.42
C GLU A 156 -17.02 -20.51 4.73
N ILE A 157 -17.18 -21.59 5.49
CA ILE A 157 -16.47 -21.81 6.76
C ILE A 157 -15.11 -22.52 6.58
N ARG A 158 -14.63 -22.73 5.34
CA ARG A 158 -13.37 -23.46 5.05
C ARG A 158 -12.12 -22.90 5.72
N LEU A 159 -12.08 -21.60 6.00
CA LEU A 159 -10.92 -20.92 6.59
C LEU A 159 -10.85 -21.06 8.13
N LEU A 160 -11.89 -21.61 8.75
CA LEU A 160 -11.94 -21.81 10.19
C LEU A 160 -11.18 -23.09 10.59
N SER A 161 -10.75 -23.18 11.85
CA SER A 161 -10.20 -24.41 12.43
C SER A 161 -11.26 -25.49 12.62
N VAL A 162 -10.88 -26.75 12.84
CA VAL A 162 -11.82 -27.88 12.98
C VAL A 162 -12.87 -27.65 14.07
N SER A 163 -12.46 -27.16 15.25
CA SER A 163 -13.39 -26.86 16.34
C SER A 163 -14.36 -25.72 15.97
N GLN A 164 -13.84 -24.66 15.34
CA GLN A 164 -14.66 -23.53 14.90
C GLN A 164 -15.62 -23.91 13.77
N ARG A 165 -15.24 -24.82 12.87
CA ARG A 165 -16.13 -25.35 11.84
C ARG A 165 -17.29 -26.11 12.46
N ALA A 166 -17.04 -26.92 13.49
CA ALA A 166 -18.08 -27.63 14.22
C ALA A 166 -19.08 -26.66 14.86
N ASP A 167 -18.58 -25.66 15.60
CA ASP A 167 -19.44 -24.68 16.27
C ASP A 167 -20.20 -23.80 15.27
N ALA A 168 -19.56 -23.37 14.18
CA ALA A 168 -20.20 -22.60 13.12
C ALA A 168 -21.25 -23.42 12.36
N ALA A 169 -21.00 -24.69 12.08
CA ALA A 169 -21.94 -25.56 11.39
C ALA A 169 -23.21 -25.80 12.22
N ARG A 170 -23.09 -26.02 13.54
CA ARG A 170 -24.25 -26.09 14.43
C ARG A 170 -25.08 -24.82 14.39
N LEU A 171 -24.44 -23.65 14.40
CA LEU A 171 -25.14 -22.37 14.34
C LEU A 171 -25.86 -22.17 13.00
N ILE A 172 -25.18 -22.44 11.88
CA ILE A 172 -25.74 -22.31 10.53
C ILE A 172 -26.98 -23.20 10.36
N ALA A 173 -26.91 -24.46 10.80
CA ALA A 173 -28.03 -25.39 10.75
C ALA A 173 -29.19 -24.97 11.68
N GLY A 174 -28.87 -24.51 12.89
CA GLY A 174 -29.88 -24.11 13.87
C GLY A 174 -30.64 -22.83 13.49
N GLU A 175 -29.97 -21.85 12.88
CA GLU A 175 -30.57 -20.56 12.49
C GLU A 175 -30.93 -20.49 10.99
N ASN A 176 -30.76 -21.60 10.25
CA ASN A 176 -31.02 -21.69 8.80
C ASN A 176 -30.34 -20.58 7.98
N PHE A 177 -29.03 -20.39 8.20
CA PHE A 177 -28.27 -19.35 7.49
C PHE A 177 -28.18 -19.62 5.98
N ASP A 178 -28.28 -18.54 5.21
CA ASP A 178 -27.92 -18.54 3.79
C ASP A 178 -26.40 -18.44 3.60
N VAL A 179 -25.94 -18.56 2.34
CA VAL A 179 -24.51 -18.51 1.99
C VAL A 179 -23.88 -17.19 2.44
N LYS A 180 -24.60 -16.07 2.32
CA LYS A 180 -24.11 -14.75 2.74
C LYS A 180 -23.91 -14.69 4.25
N SER A 181 -24.86 -15.17 5.03
CA SER A 181 -24.77 -15.19 6.50
C SER A 181 -23.69 -16.15 6.99
N ALA A 182 -23.51 -17.30 6.32
CA ALA A 182 -22.40 -18.21 6.61
C ALA A 182 -21.02 -17.57 6.34
N MET A 183 -20.89 -16.80 5.25
CA MET A 183 -19.68 -16.02 4.95
C MET A 183 -19.44 -14.92 5.99
N GLU A 184 -20.48 -14.17 6.38
CA GLU A 184 -20.40 -13.15 7.42
C GLU A 184 -19.96 -13.76 8.77
N LEU A 185 -20.52 -14.92 9.14
CA LEU A 185 -20.13 -15.67 10.33
C LEU A 185 -18.66 -16.09 10.29
N ALA A 186 -18.21 -16.69 9.19
CA ALA A 186 -16.82 -17.12 9.03
C ALA A 186 -15.85 -15.92 9.14
N ARG A 187 -16.22 -14.78 8.54
CA ARG A 187 -15.45 -13.54 8.65
C ARG A 187 -15.43 -13.03 10.09
N ALA A 188 -16.57 -13.02 10.78
CA ALA A 188 -16.68 -12.56 12.16
C ALA A 188 -15.80 -13.37 13.11
N ILE A 189 -15.84 -14.70 13.03
CA ILE A 189 -15.01 -15.61 13.85
C ILE A 189 -13.52 -15.38 13.58
N LYS A 190 -13.12 -15.20 12.32
CA LYS A 190 -11.71 -14.96 11.95
C LYS A 190 -11.20 -13.58 12.39
N ASP A 191 -12.03 -12.55 12.30
CA ASP A 191 -11.65 -11.18 12.61
C ASP A 191 -11.62 -10.93 14.13
N TYR A 192 -12.46 -11.61 14.91
CA TYR A 192 -12.65 -11.37 16.34
C TYR A 192 -11.35 -11.26 17.17
N PRO A 193 -10.35 -12.17 17.05
CA PRO A 193 -9.12 -12.08 17.85
C PRO A 193 -8.29 -10.82 17.58
N ARG A 194 -8.41 -10.25 16.37
CA ARG A 194 -7.65 -9.05 15.95
C ARG A 194 -8.23 -7.76 16.53
N ARG A 195 -9.44 -7.83 17.10
CA ARG A 195 -10.24 -6.68 17.57
C ARG A 195 -10.16 -6.45 19.08
N LYS A 196 -9.21 -7.09 19.77
CA LYS A 196 -9.08 -7.08 21.23
C LYS A 196 -9.08 -5.70 21.91
N LYS A 197 -8.63 -4.66 21.19
CA LYS A 197 -8.53 -3.28 21.73
C LYS A 197 -9.80 -2.45 21.52
N GLU A 198 -10.82 -3.00 20.86
CA GLU A 198 -12.02 -2.23 20.52
C GLU A 198 -13.04 -2.23 21.65
N LYS A 199 -13.84 -1.16 21.70
CA LYS A 199 -14.83 -0.93 22.75
C LYS A 199 -15.82 -2.10 22.81
N GLY A 200 -16.00 -2.68 24.00
CA GLY A 200 -16.98 -3.73 24.26
C GLY A 200 -16.53 -5.14 23.91
N TRP A 201 -15.35 -5.34 23.31
CA TRP A 201 -14.83 -6.66 22.93
C TRP A 201 -14.87 -7.69 24.08
N GLU A 202 -14.51 -7.27 25.29
CA GLU A 202 -14.48 -8.09 26.51
C GLU A 202 -15.83 -8.64 26.98
N CYS A 203 -16.94 -8.08 26.48
CA CYS A 203 -18.30 -8.49 26.80
C CYS A 203 -18.78 -9.67 25.95
N PHE A 204 -18.11 -9.95 24.84
CA PHE A 204 -18.45 -11.03 23.89
C PHE A 204 -17.51 -12.20 24.10
N GLU A 205 -17.98 -13.43 23.88
CA GLU A 205 -17.16 -14.63 24.05
C GLU A 205 -16.66 -15.22 22.72
N TYR A 206 -15.34 -15.36 22.57
CA TYR A 206 -14.74 -15.88 21.33
C TYR A 206 -15.17 -17.31 20.99
N LYS A 207 -15.41 -18.15 22.00
CA LYS A 207 -15.84 -19.54 21.81
C LYS A 207 -17.28 -19.63 21.29
N SER A 208 -18.07 -18.56 21.46
CA SER A 208 -19.44 -18.48 20.96
C SER A 208 -19.43 -17.90 19.54
N PRO A 209 -19.73 -18.68 18.49
CA PRO A 209 -19.82 -18.16 17.12
C PRO A 209 -20.91 -17.09 17.01
N ARG A 210 -21.98 -17.21 17.81
CA ARG A 210 -23.04 -16.20 17.97
C ARG A 210 -22.47 -14.86 18.45
N ASP A 211 -21.67 -14.88 19.51
CA ASP A 211 -21.08 -13.66 20.06
C ASP A 211 -20.05 -13.03 19.11
N CYS A 212 -19.31 -13.85 18.36
CA CYS A 212 -18.40 -13.33 17.33
C CYS A 212 -19.18 -12.54 16.27
N LEU A 213 -20.30 -13.08 15.79
CA LEU A 213 -21.16 -12.43 14.80
C LEU A 213 -21.89 -11.21 15.39
N ALA A 214 -22.41 -11.32 16.61
CA ALA A 214 -23.03 -10.21 17.33
C ALA A 214 -22.04 -9.06 17.56
N PHE A 215 -20.78 -9.35 17.90
CA PHE A 215 -19.74 -8.33 18.05
C PHE A 215 -19.45 -7.61 16.73
N MET A 216 -19.45 -8.32 15.60
CA MET A 216 -19.32 -7.71 14.28
C MET A 216 -20.47 -6.73 14.00
N TYR A 217 -21.73 -7.13 14.23
CA TYR A 217 -22.88 -6.25 14.05
C TYR A 217 -22.89 -5.08 15.04
N TYR A 218 -22.53 -5.32 16.30
CA TYR A 218 -22.39 -4.28 17.32
C TYR A 218 -21.39 -3.21 16.89
N ARG A 219 -20.21 -3.61 16.38
CA ARG A 219 -19.21 -2.66 15.88
C ARG A 219 -19.71 -1.84 14.70
N LEU A 220 -20.31 -2.50 13.70
CA LEU A 220 -20.89 -1.82 12.54
C LEU A 220 -21.98 -0.81 12.97
N ALA A 221 -22.80 -1.18 13.96
CA ALA A 221 -23.81 -0.29 14.49
C ALA A 221 -23.21 0.97 15.13
N LEU A 222 -22.08 0.86 15.82
CA LEU A 222 -21.38 1.99 16.43
C LEU A 222 -20.71 2.93 15.43
N GLU A 223 -20.45 2.47 14.20
CA GLU A 223 -19.88 3.29 13.13
C GLU A 223 -20.94 4.21 12.47
N HIS A 224 -22.23 3.91 12.63
CA HIS A 224 -23.30 4.75 12.09
C HIS A 224 -23.47 6.06 12.87
N GLN A 225 -23.49 7.18 12.13
CA GLN A 225 -23.83 8.50 12.65
C GLN A 225 -25.35 8.65 12.87
N SER A 226 -26.15 8.08 11.96
CA SER A 226 -27.61 8.08 12.08
C SER A 226 -28.05 7.24 13.28
N PHE A 227 -28.90 7.86 14.11
CA PHE A 227 -29.50 7.22 15.26
C PHE A 227 -30.26 5.95 14.87
N GLU A 228 -31.10 6.02 13.83
CA GLU A 228 -31.97 4.93 13.39
C GLU A 228 -31.17 3.74 12.86
N LEU A 229 -30.15 3.99 12.03
CA LEU A 229 -29.28 2.93 11.50
C LEU A 229 -28.46 2.27 12.60
N ARG A 230 -27.99 3.06 13.58
CA ARG A 230 -27.31 2.52 14.76
C ARG A 230 -28.24 1.65 15.58
N GLU A 231 -29.49 2.07 15.80
CA GLU A 231 -30.47 1.28 16.55
C GLU A 231 -30.81 -0.03 15.85
N ALA A 232 -31.12 0.01 14.56
CA ALA A 232 -31.37 -1.18 13.76
C ALA A 232 -30.17 -2.16 13.78
N GLY A 233 -28.94 -1.63 13.70
CA GLY A 233 -27.73 -2.44 13.82
C GLY A 233 -27.55 -3.07 15.21
N LEU A 234 -27.87 -2.33 16.28
CA LEU A 234 -27.81 -2.86 17.66
C LEU A 234 -28.89 -3.90 17.92
N VAL A 235 -30.11 -3.72 17.41
CA VAL A 235 -31.19 -4.73 17.48
C VAL A 235 -30.75 -6.02 16.78
N LYS A 236 -30.18 -5.92 15.57
CA LYS A 236 -29.61 -7.07 14.86
C LYS A 236 -28.49 -7.77 15.65
N ALA A 237 -27.63 -6.99 16.31
CA ALA A 237 -26.60 -7.55 17.18
C ALA A 237 -27.21 -8.29 18.39
N LEU A 238 -28.29 -7.76 18.95
CA LEU A 238 -28.99 -8.33 20.11
C LEU A 238 -29.66 -9.66 19.79
N GLU A 239 -30.32 -9.76 18.64
CA GLU A 239 -30.98 -10.99 18.15
C GLU A 239 -30.01 -12.17 18.05
N ILE A 240 -28.78 -11.90 17.61
CA ILE A 240 -27.75 -12.92 17.38
C ILE A 240 -26.94 -13.24 18.64
N ALA A 241 -26.82 -12.31 19.60
CA ALA A 241 -25.95 -12.46 20.77
C ALA A 241 -26.29 -13.73 21.59
N GLY A 242 -25.28 -14.56 21.83
CA GLY A 242 -25.42 -15.84 22.51
C GLY A 242 -25.29 -15.73 24.04
N THR A 243 -24.41 -14.86 24.53
CA THR A 243 -24.18 -14.70 25.98
C THR A 243 -24.96 -13.52 26.58
N GLU A 244 -25.35 -13.68 27.85
CA GLU A 244 -26.02 -12.61 28.60
C GLU A 244 -25.13 -11.38 28.80
N ARG A 245 -23.80 -11.57 28.86
CA ARG A 245 -22.83 -10.47 28.94
C ARG A 245 -22.83 -9.63 27.66
N ALA A 246 -22.88 -10.28 26.49
CA ALA A 246 -22.99 -9.59 25.21
C ALA A 246 -24.32 -8.85 25.08
N LYS A 247 -25.44 -9.52 25.39
CA LYS A 247 -26.79 -8.92 25.36
C LYS A 247 -26.89 -7.69 26.25
N LYS A 248 -26.44 -7.80 27.51
CA LYS A 248 -26.44 -6.69 28.46
C LYS A 248 -25.69 -5.48 27.92
N ARG A 249 -24.50 -5.71 27.33
CA ARG A 249 -23.71 -4.63 26.76
C ARG A 249 -24.40 -3.94 25.58
N ILE A 250 -25.06 -4.71 24.72
CA ILE A 250 -25.82 -4.17 23.59
C ILE A 250 -27.01 -3.35 24.09
N LEU A 251 -27.74 -3.85 25.10
CA LEU A 251 -28.85 -3.16 25.74
C LEU A 251 -28.42 -1.84 26.39
N GLU A 252 -27.29 -1.81 27.11
CA GLU A 252 -26.75 -0.57 27.69
C GLU A 252 -26.51 0.52 26.63
N ASP A 253 -26.00 0.16 25.46
CA ASP A 253 -25.79 1.11 24.35
C ASP A 253 -27.09 1.50 23.61
N LEU A 254 -28.13 0.66 23.72
CA LEU A 254 -29.48 0.93 23.20
C LEU A 254 -30.24 1.90 24.13
N GLU A 255 -30.18 1.68 25.44
CA GLU A 255 -30.85 2.46 26.49
C GLU A 255 -30.23 3.84 26.72
N ARG A 256 -28.96 4.04 26.37
CA ARG A 256 -28.27 5.35 26.43
C ARG A 256 -28.96 6.45 25.61
N LYS A 257 -30.03 6.11 24.87
CA LYS A 257 -30.85 6.99 24.03
C LYS A 257 -32.21 7.40 24.63
N GLY A 258 -32.49 7.08 25.89
CA GLY A 258 -33.70 7.58 26.60
C GLY A 258 -33.48 8.89 27.38
N GLY A 259 -32.23 9.29 27.60
CA GLY A 259 -31.90 10.59 28.14
C GLY A 259 -31.67 11.56 27.00
N GLU A 260 -32.50 12.59 26.91
CA GLU A 260 -31.98 13.91 26.57
C GLU A 260 -30.58 14.04 27.20
N GLU A 261 -29.62 14.58 26.45
CA GLU A 261 -28.50 15.28 27.06
C GLU A 261 -29.10 16.46 27.88
N LYS A 262 -29.75 16.16 29.00
CA LYS A 262 -30.05 17.10 30.06
C LYS A 262 -28.69 17.56 30.52
N GLY A 263 -28.47 18.86 30.37
CA GLY A 263 -27.22 19.52 30.66
C GLY A 263 -26.73 19.20 32.07
N GLU A 264 -25.81 18.25 32.15
CA GLU A 264 -24.62 18.49 32.92
C GLU A 264 -23.71 19.33 32.04
N ASP A 265 -23.04 20.31 32.64
CA ASP A 265 -21.91 21.06 32.07
C ASP A 265 -20.78 20.10 31.67
N VAL A 266 -21.01 19.24 30.67
CA VAL A 266 -19.96 18.70 29.85
C VAL A 266 -19.54 19.89 29.03
N VAL A 267 -18.54 20.62 29.55
CA VAL A 267 -17.65 21.44 28.74
C VAL A 267 -17.45 20.63 27.47
N VAL A 268 -18.09 21.03 26.37
CA VAL A 268 -17.97 20.36 25.08
C VAL A 268 -16.48 20.46 24.81
N ALA A 269 -15.75 19.42 25.14
CA ALA A 269 -14.31 19.40 25.01
C ALA A 269 -14.11 19.55 23.51
N LEU A 270 -13.78 20.77 23.09
CA LEU A 270 -13.58 21.10 21.68
C LEU A 270 -12.60 20.05 21.17
N LYS A 271 -13.10 19.13 20.35
CA LYS A 271 -12.32 17.99 19.89
C LYS A 271 -11.20 18.56 19.02
N VAL A 272 -10.01 18.69 19.60
CA VAL A 272 -8.83 19.15 18.89
C VAL A 272 -8.56 18.15 17.76
N PRO A 273 -8.55 18.58 16.49
CA PRO A 273 -8.27 17.67 15.39
C PRO A 273 -6.84 17.15 15.52
N VAL A 274 -6.70 15.85 15.74
CA VAL A 274 -5.40 15.17 15.71
C VAL A 274 -5.18 14.68 14.29
N VAL A 275 -4.26 15.33 13.58
CA VAL A 275 -3.88 14.98 12.21
C VAL A 275 -2.59 14.17 12.23
N ARG A 276 -2.56 13.05 11.52
CA ARG A 276 -1.33 12.30 11.25
C ARG A 276 -0.77 12.73 9.91
N MET A 277 0.43 13.31 9.90
CA MET A 277 1.13 13.71 8.68
C MET A 277 1.43 12.48 7.82
N LYS A 278 1.11 12.52 6.52
CA LYS A 278 1.52 11.51 5.56
C LYS A 278 2.98 11.70 5.17
N VAL A 279 3.61 10.61 4.74
CA VAL A 279 4.94 10.66 4.12
C VAL A 279 4.82 11.49 2.85
N GLY A 280 5.53 12.63 2.79
CA GLY A 280 5.44 13.61 1.69
C GLY A 280 4.50 14.80 1.93
N GLU A 281 3.75 14.88 3.05
CA GLU A 281 2.97 16.09 3.38
C GLU A 281 3.82 17.24 3.96
N VAL A 282 5.13 17.01 4.18
CA VAL A 282 6.12 18.08 4.43
C VAL A 282 6.61 18.67 3.09
N SER A 283 5.67 18.80 2.13
CA SER A 283 5.83 19.02 0.69
C SER A 283 6.20 17.78 -0.11
N GLU A 284 5.65 17.70 -1.33
CA GLU A 284 5.94 16.67 -2.35
C GLU A 284 7.44 16.54 -2.68
N ALA A 285 8.29 17.43 -2.16
CA ALA A 285 9.73 17.30 -2.17
C ALA A 285 10.20 16.42 -1.00
N THR A 286 11.00 15.40 -1.33
CA THR A 286 11.64 14.46 -0.37
C THR A 286 12.52 15.16 0.68
N SER A 287 12.86 16.45 0.45
CA SER A 287 13.57 17.35 1.36
C SER A 287 13.22 18.80 1.01
N VAL A 288 13.16 19.68 2.00
CA VAL A 288 13.13 21.15 1.83
C VAL A 288 14.37 21.77 2.45
N ALA A 289 14.80 22.92 1.95
CA ALA A 289 15.90 23.68 2.51
C ALA A 289 15.41 25.04 3.00
N VAL A 290 15.69 25.35 4.27
CA VAL A 290 15.38 26.64 4.87
C VAL A 290 16.65 27.48 4.94
N LEU A 291 16.66 28.62 4.25
CA LEU A 291 17.84 29.48 4.13
C LEU A 291 17.54 30.90 4.60
N PRO A 292 18.52 31.59 5.22
CA PRO A 292 18.37 32.98 5.60
C PRO A 292 18.40 33.88 4.36
N VAL A 293 17.56 34.92 4.37
CA VAL A 293 17.41 35.85 3.25
C VAL A 293 17.96 37.23 3.62
N CYS A 294 18.84 37.77 2.76
CA CYS A 294 19.32 39.15 2.76
C CYS A 294 18.67 39.93 1.59
N ARG A 295 18.68 41.26 1.66
CA ARG A 295 18.19 42.16 0.61
C ARG A 295 19.36 42.65 -0.24
N SER A 296 19.10 42.97 -1.50
CA SER A 296 20.11 43.52 -2.41
C SER A 296 20.70 44.85 -1.95
N GLU A 297 19.96 45.67 -1.21
CA GLU A 297 20.42 46.99 -0.73
C GLU A 297 21.35 46.90 0.49
N GLU A 298 21.44 45.72 1.12
CA GLU A 298 22.28 45.47 2.30
C GLU A 298 23.77 45.40 1.90
N ARG A 299 24.64 45.36 2.91
CA ARG A 299 26.08 45.32 2.72
C ARG A 299 26.60 43.92 2.99
N GLU A 300 27.91 43.78 2.82
CA GLU A 300 28.65 42.56 3.14
C GLU A 300 28.41 42.10 4.59
N ARG A 301 28.27 43.04 5.53
CA ARG A 301 28.10 42.73 6.95
C ARG A 301 26.88 41.85 7.20
N GLU A 302 25.74 42.17 6.59
CA GLU A 302 24.49 41.43 6.76
C GLU A 302 24.61 40.00 6.19
N VAL A 303 25.29 39.84 5.06
CA VAL A 303 25.54 38.53 4.45
C VAL A 303 26.45 37.66 5.32
N VAL A 304 27.45 38.26 5.96
CA VAL A 304 28.35 37.58 6.91
C VAL A 304 27.62 37.25 8.22
N GLU A 305 26.76 38.14 8.69
CA GLU A 305 25.97 37.99 9.91
C GLU A 305 24.76 37.05 9.75
N ALA A 306 24.40 36.60 8.54
CA ALA A 306 23.34 35.60 8.35
C ALA A 306 23.67 34.23 9.02
N PRO A 307 22.68 33.50 9.56
CA PRO A 307 22.87 32.17 10.16
C PRO A 307 23.59 31.17 9.24
N TRP A 308 24.58 30.44 9.75
CA TRP A 308 25.31 29.40 9.01
C TRP A 308 24.63 28.03 9.10
N GLU A 309 24.18 27.67 10.30
CA GLU A 309 23.56 26.39 10.60
C GLU A 309 22.04 26.54 10.65
N CYS A 310 21.37 25.90 9.69
CA CYS A 310 19.91 25.79 9.61
C CYS A 310 19.58 24.29 9.51
N GLY A 311 19.79 23.57 10.61
CA GLY A 311 19.57 22.13 10.67
C GLY A 311 18.12 21.80 11.01
N THR A 312 17.57 20.76 10.39
CA THR A 312 16.31 20.15 10.81
C THR A 312 16.54 19.28 12.05
N ALA A 313 15.70 19.46 13.07
CA ALA A 313 15.75 18.76 14.34
C ALA A 313 14.44 18.00 14.60
N GLY A 314 14.56 16.78 15.13
CA GLY A 314 13.43 15.94 15.50
C GLY A 314 12.64 15.35 14.33
N GLU A 315 11.54 14.68 14.66
CA GLU A 315 10.71 13.92 13.70
C GLU A 315 9.85 14.81 12.79
N PHE A 316 9.68 16.09 13.15
CA PHE A 316 8.85 17.06 12.45
C PHE A 316 9.65 18.01 11.55
N GLY A 317 10.98 17.84 11.46
CA GLY A 317 11.83 18.69 10.62
C GLY A 317 11.90 20.16 11.08
N VAL A 318 11.86 20.40 12.39
CA VAL A 318 11.90 21.76 12.96
C VAL A 318 13.27 22.38 12.71
N VAL A 319 13.33 23.55 12.08
CA VAL A 319 14.61 24.22 11.81
C VAL A 319 15.07 25.01 13.01
N VAL A 320 16.29 24.72 13.48
CA VAL A 320 16.94 25.47 14.56
C VAL A 320 18.09 26.27 13.96
N ALA A 321 18.01 27.59 14.13
CA ALA A 321 19.06 28.52 13.72
C ALA A 321 20.02 28.79 14.88
N GLU A 322 21.31 28.93 14.59
CA GLU A 322 22.34 29.26 15.59
C GLU A 322 22.14 30.65 16.23
N LYS A 323 21.48 31.57 15.52
CA LYS A 323 21.27 32.97 15.93
C LYS A 323 19.95 33.51 15.37
N PRO A 324 19.35 34.54 16.00
CA PRO A 324 18.09 35.11 15.54
C PRO A 324 18.23 35.73 14.15
N TRP A 325 17.21 35.54 13.30
CA TRP A 325 17.16 36.10 11.96
C TRP A 325 15.72 36.37 11.55
N SER A 326 15.49 37.49 10.84
CA SER A 326 14.14 38.00 10.57
C SER A 326 13.51 37.49 9.27
N ARG A 327 14.32 36.99 8.32
CA ARG A 327 13.85 36.64 6.97
C ARG A 327 14.36 35.28 6.53
N TRP A 328 13.44 34.41 6.16
CA TRP A 328 13.70 33.03 5.79
C TRP A 328 12.98 32.70 4.49
N VAL A 329 13.57 31.83 3.68
CA VAL A 329 12.91 31.23 2.52
C VAL A 329 12.98 29.72 2.64
N VAL A 330 11.89 29.07 2.26
CA VAL A 330 11.81 27.62 2.11
C VAL A 330 11.90 27.31 0.62
N LEU A 331 12.97 26.62 0.21
CA LEU A 331 13.15 26.16 -1.16
C LEU A 331 13.02 24.63 -1.23
N PRO A 332 12.61 24.08 -2.39
CA PRO A 332 12.69 22.65 -2.62
C PRO A 332 14.12 22.14 -2.45
N GLY A 333 14.27 20.87 -2.07
CA GLY A 333 15.55 20.19 -1.91
C GLY A 333 16.25 19.85 -3.23
N TRP A 334 16.40 20.82 -4.13
CA TRP A 334 17.18 20.66 -5.35
C TRP A 334 18.65 20.37 -5.03
N GLU A 335 19.30 19.57 -5.88
CA GLU A 335 20.70 19.12 -5.71
C GLU A 335 21.68 20.25 -5.31
N PRO A 336 21.66 21.45 -5.95
CA PRO A 336 22.59 22.54 -5.58
C PRO A 336 22.33 23.11 -4.18
N VAL A 337 21.09 23.00 -3.67
CA VAL A 337 20.69 23.58 -2.39
C VAL A 337 20.92 22.59 -1.24
N VAL A 338 20.60 21.31 -1.44
CA VAL A 338 20.84 20.25 -0.45
C VAL A 338 22.33 20.00 -0.24
N GLY A 339 23.14 20.15 -1.31
CA GLY A 339 24.59 19.99 -1.27
C GLY A 339 25.31 20.98 -0.34
N LEU A 340 24.71 22.15 -0.06
CA LEU A 340 25.30 23.19 0.79
C LEU A 340 25.58 22.69 2.21
N LYS A 341 24.64 21.93 2.79
CA LYS A 341 24.56 21.48 4.20
C LYS A 341 24.61 22.58 5.27
N LYS A 342 25.51 23.57 5.15
CA LYS A 342 25.72 24.76 5.99
C LYS A 342 26.26 25.91 5.13
N GLY A 343 26.07 27.16 5.54
CA GLY A 343 26.70 28.33 4.91
C GLY A 343 25.96 28.93 3.71
N GLY A 344 24.83 28.35 3.31
CA GLY A 344 23.96 28.94 2.29
C GLY A 344 23.36 30.27 2.74
N VAL A 345 23.21 31.20 1.81
CA VAL A 345 22.48 32.46 1.99
C VAL A 345 21.70 32.76 0.71
N VAL A 346 20.53 33.38 0.86
CA VAL A 346 19.74 33.86 -0.28
C VAL A 346 19.74 35.38 -0.29
N VAL A 347 19.94 35.98 -1.45
CA VAL A 347 19.79 37.42 -1.65
C VAL A 347 18.59 37.66 -2.56
N GLY A 348 17.61 38.42 -2.06
CA GLY A 348 16.47 38.85 -2.84
C GLY A 348 16.80 40.13 -3.60
N PHE A 349 16.72 40.06 -4.93
CA PHE A 349 16.85 41.22 -5.81
C PHE A 349 15.47 41.60 -6.36
N PRO A 350 15.09 42.88 -6.34
CA PRO A 350 13.82 43.33 -6.91
C PRO A 350 13.81 43.24 -8.44
N ASP A 351 14.98 43.22 -9.08
CA ASP A 351 15.13 43.23 -10.53
C ASP A 351 16.22 42.25 -11.00
N ALA A 352 15.87 41.36 -11.92
CA ALA A 352 16.77 40.43 -12.60
C ALA A 352 17.92 41.08 -13.40
N ARG A 353 17.90 42.40 -13.64
CA ARG A 353 19.05 43.17 -14.17
C ARG A 353 20.28 43.10 -13.28
N ALA A 354 20.13 42.65 -12.02
CA ALA A 354 21.26 42.35 -11.15
C ALA A 354 22.16 41.21 -11.67
N LEU A 355 21.69 40.41 -12.62
CA LEU A 355 22.45 39.31 -13.21
C LEU A 355 23.34 39.82 -14.37
N PRO A 356 24.58 39.32 -14.49
CA PRO A 356 25.57 39.83 -15.46
C PRO A 356 25.33 39.39 -16.91
N TRP A 357 24.28 38.62 -17.20
CA TRP A 357 23.94 38.18 -18.56
C TRP A 357 22.68 38.86 -19.10
N LYS A 358 22.59 38.98 -20.43
CA LYS A 358 21.43 39.58 -21.10
C LYS A 358 20.20 38.67 -20.93
N VAL A 359 19.32 39.05 -20.00
CA VAL A 359 18.00 38.44 -19.88
C VAL A 359 17.09 38.96 -21.02
N ASN A 360 16.26 38.08 -21.58
CA ASN A 360 15.25 38.44 -22.58
C ASN A 360 14.42 39.66 -22.13
N ARG A 361 14.02 40.55 -23.04
CA ARG A 361 13.41 41.87 -22.72
C ARG A 361 12.20 41.77 -21.78
N TRP A 362 11.40 40.71 -21.89
CA TRP A 362 10.24 40.42 -21.04
C TRP A 362 10.56 40.04 -19.58
N TYR A 363 11.80 39.66 -19.30
CA TYR A 363 12.24 39.08 -18.03
C TYR A 363 13.21 40.00 -17.26
N LYS A 364 13.30 41.27 -17.68
CA LYS A 364 14.25 42.28 -17.17
C LYS A 364 13.73 43.12 -16.01
N GLU A 365 12.55 42.84 -15.48
CA GLU A 365 11.94 43.62 -14.37
C GLU A 365 11.28 42.69 -13.35
N GLU A 366 11.71 41.44 -13.30
CA GLU A 366 11.18 40.42 -12.40
C GLU A 366 12.10 40.30 -11.18
N SER A 367 11.53 40.17 -9.98
CA SER A 367 12.30 39.89 -8.77
C SER A 367 12.91 38.49 -8.83
N ILE A 368 14.11 38.31 -8.30
CA ILE A 368 14.80 37.01 -8.27
C ILE A 368 15.37 36.73 -6.89
N LEU A 369 15.49 35.44 -6.56
CA LEU A 369 16.27 34.98 -5.42
C LEU A 369 17.57 34.37 -5.92
N VAL A 370 18.70 34.81 -5.37
CA VAL A 370 20.02 34.27 -5.70
C VAL A 370 20.54 33.50 -4.49
N VAL A 371 20.79 32.21 -4.66
CA VAL A 371 21.37 31.33 -3.64
C VAL A 371 22.88 31.31 -3.80
N ALA A 372 23.61 31.64 -2.73
CA ALA A 372 25.07 31.64 -2.72
C ALA A 372 25.64 30.76 -1.59
N ASP A 373 26.76 30.09 -1.87
CA ASP A 373 27.56 29.36 -0.88
C ASP A 373 28.65 30.27 -0.30
N ARG A 374 28.48 30.68 0.96
CA ARG A 374 29.46 31.53 1.66
C ARG A 374 30.74 30.81 2.06
N LYS A 375 30.81 29.47 1.94
CA LYS A 375 32.06 28.71 2.15
C LYS A 375 32.99 28.84 0.95
N ALA A 376 32.43 28.96 -0.25
CA ALA A 376 33.17 29.06 -1.51
C ALA A 376 33.37 30.53 -1.89
N LYS A 377 34.34 31.19 -1.26
CA LYS A 377 34.65 32.61 -1.47
C LYS A 377 35.64 32.89 -2.60
N GLU A 378 36.53 31.94 -2.88
CA GLU A 378 37.58 32.08 -3.89
C GLU A 378 36.98 32.23 -5.29
N VAL A 379 37.43 33.24 -6.05
CA VAL A 379 37.07 33.41 -7.46
C VAL A 379 37.85 32.43 -8.32
N ALA A 380 37.49 31.14 -8.24
CA ALA A 380 38.24 30.05 -8.84
C ALA A 380 38.19 30.06 -10.38
N THR A 381 36.99 30.21 -10.95
CA THR A 381 36.74 30.08 -12.39
C THR A 381 36.28 31.39 -13.04
N ASP A 382 36.74 31.64 -14.26
CA ASP A 382 36.38 32.82 -15.06
C ASP A 382 34.90 32.82 -15.45
N ASP A 383 34.34 31.63 -15.66
CA ASP A 383 32.93 31.41 -16.02
C ASP A 383 32.00 31.30 -14.80
N GLY A 384 32.56 31.31 -13.58
CA GLY A 384 31.77 31.28 -12.35
C GLY A 384 31.00 32.58 -12.11
N PHE A 385 29.95 32.49 -11.30
CA PHE A 385 29.19 33.65 -10.82
C PHE A 385 29.36 33.78 -9.33
N TYR A 386 29.61 35.01 -8.88
CA TYR A 386 29.97 35.28 -7.50
C TYR A 386 29.15 36.45 -6.97
N LEU A 387 28.78 36.35 -5.69
CA LEU A 387 28.12 37.41 -4.95
C LEU A 387 29.18 38.37 -4.42
N VAL A 388 29.04 39.66 -4.71
CA VAL A 388 29.96 40.72 -4.27
C VAL A 388 29.20 41.91 -3.71
N CYS A 389 29.84 42.68 -2.81
CA CYS A 389 29.31 43.96 -2.33
C CYS A 389 30.03 45.11 -3.04
N ARG A 390 29.27 46.02 -3.65
CA ARG A 390 29.76 47.25 -4.28
C ARG A 390 29.19 48.48 -3.55
N GLU A 391 29.56 49.69 -3.98
CA GLU A 391 29.09 50.94 -3.38
C GLU A 391 27.55 51.06 -3.33
N HIS A 392 26.83 50.42 -4.25
CA HIS A 392 25.35 50.46 -4.33
C HIS A 392 24.65 49.18 -3.82
N GLY A 393 25.33 48.36 -3.02
CA GLY A 393 24.77 47.13 -2.43
C GLY A 393 25.34 45.85 -3.05
N LEU A 394 24.63 44.75 -2.84
CA LEU A 394 25.00 43.43 -3.34
C LEU A 394 24.78 43.32 -4.85
N LYS A 395 25.66 42.59 -5.54
CA LYS A 395 25.57 42.31 -6.97
C LYS A 395 26.09 40.91 -7.29
N VAL A 396 25.66 40.39 -8.45
CA VAL A 396 26.20 39.16 -9.03
C VAL A 396 27.13 39.54 -10.19
N GLU A 397 28.39 39.11 -10.11
CA GLU A 397 29.40 39.38 -11.13
C GLU A 397 30.03 38.07 -11.63
N ARG A 398 30.53 38.11 -12.87
CA ARG A 398 31.20 36.97 -13.50
C ARG A 398 32.67 36.93 -13.07
N GLY A 399 33.23 35.76 -12.88
CA GLY A 399 34.62 35.56 -12.43
C GLY A 399 35.66 36.28 -13.29
N SER A 400 35.49 36.27 -14.61
CA SER A 400 36.39 36.98 -15.54
C SER A 400 36.47 38.48 -15.23
N ALA A 401 35.33 39.12 -14.96
CA ALA A 401 35.28 40.55 -14.62
C ALA A 401 35.89 40.84 -13.25
N LEU A 402 35.73 39.92 -12.29
CA LEU A 402 36.34 40.07 -10.95
C LEU A 402 37.86 39.94 -11.02
N LYS A 403 38.38 38.98 -11.78
CA LYS A 403 39.83 38.78 -11.95
C LYS A 403 40.48 39.95 -12.70
N GLU A 404 39.82 40.51 -13.71
CA GLU A 404 40.28 41.75 -14.39
C GLU A 404 40.42 42.93 -13.43
N LEU A 405 39.54 43.00 -12.42
CA LEU A 405 39.58 44.01 -11.35
C LEU A 405 40.52 43.65 -10.20
N GLY A 406 41.24 42.53 -10.28
CA GLY A 406 42.16 42.06 -9.24
C GLY A 406 41.46 41.58 -7.95
N ILE A 407 40.19 41.17 -8.04
CA ILE A 407 39.40 40.70 -6.90
C ILE A 407 39.49 39.17 -6.84
N GLU A 408 40.18 38.66 -5.81
CA GLU A 408 40.40 37.23 -5.61
C GLU A 408 39.36 36.58 -4.67
N GLU A 409 38.71 37.38 -3.81
CA GLU A 409 37.70 36.92 -2.85
C GLU A 409 36.33 37.55 -3.09
N SER A 410 35.29 36.73 -2.93
CA SER A 410 33.88 37.10 -3.02
C SER A 410 33.12 36.78 -1.73
N LEU A 411 31.86 37.20 -1.64
CA LEU A 411 30.99 36.85 -0.50
C LEU A 411 30.47 35.41 -0.56
N GLY A 412 30.57 34.78 -1.74
CA GLY A 412 30.18 33.40 -1.96
C GLY A 412 29.94 33.11 -3.44
N THR A 413 30.07 31.83 -3.81
CA THR A 413 29.79 31.35 -5.16
C THR A 413 28.28 31.19 -5.34
N VAL A 414 27.74 31.73 -6.43
CA VAL A 414 26.31 31.64 -6.77
C VAL A 414 26.02 30.24 -7.31
N LEU A 415 25.06 29.54 -6.69
CA LEU A 415 24.69 28.17 -7.04
C LEU A 415 23.41 28.09 -7.86
N LEU A 416 22.43 28.95 -7.56
CA LEU A 416 21.11 28.89 -8.15
C LEU A 416 20.46 30.27 -8.18
N VAL A 417 19.72 30.56 -9.25
CA VAL A 417 18.83 31.71 -9.34
C VAL A 417 17.40 31.20 -9.48
N VAL A 418 16.52 31.65 -8.60
CA VAL A 418 15.11 31.25 -8.55
C VAL A 418 14.24 32.43 -8.94
N ARG A 419 13.28 32.18 -9.84
CA ARG A 419 12.25 33.12 -10.23
C ARG A 419 10.93 32.81 -9.51
N PRO A 420 10.03 33.79 -9.37
CA PRO A 420 8.69 33.57 -8.84
C PRO A 420 7.94 32.48 -9.62
N PRO A 421 7.03 31.73 -8.97
CA PRO A 421 6.15 30.82 -9.69
C PRO A 421 5.25 31.60 -10.66
N LYS A 422 5.03 31.06 -11.85
CA LYS A 422 4.02 31.57 -12.77
C LYS A 422 2.75 30.76 -12.59
N GLU A 423 1.60 31.43 -12.61
CA GLU A 423 0.32 30.75 -12.83
C GLU A 423 0.33 30.26 -14.27
N ASP A 424 0.60 28.97 -14.47
CA ASP A 424 0.42 28.34 -15.77
C ASP A 424 -1.08 28.36 -16.09
N THR A 425 -1.51 29.35 -16.86
CA THR A 425 -2.88 29.42 -17.40
C THR A 425 -3.13 28.32 -18.46
N GLU A 426 -2.16 27.45 -18.71
CA GLU A 426 -2.20 26.37 -19.71
C GLU A 426 -2.40 24.96 -19.13
N ASN A 427 -2.68 24.82 -17.82
CA ASN A 427 -3.09 23.55 -17.20
C ASN A 427 -4.59 23.50 -16.84
N GLN A 428 -5.45 24.16 -17.63
CA GLN A 428 -6.84 23.74 -17.80
C GLN A 428 -6.90 22.61 -18.85
N LEU A 429 -6.28 21.49 -18.52
CA LEU A 429 -6.81 20.21 -18.96
C LEU A 429 -7.49 19.65 -17.71
N GLU A 430 -8.75 20.04 -17.55
CA GLU A 430 -9.76 19.14 -17.00
C GLU A 430 -9.69 17.86 -17.85
N GLU A 431 -8.81 16.93 -17.47
CA GLU A 431 -8.83 15.59 -18.05
C GLU A 431 -10.07 14.89 -17.54
N ASP A 432 -11.06 14.85 -18.45
CA ASP A 432 -12.18 13.93 -18.57
C ASP A 432 -12.06 12.70 -17.67
N TRP A 433 -12.87 12.66 -16.61
CA TRP A 433 -13.27 11.40 -15.99
C TRP A 433 -14.52 10.87 -16.70
N GLU A 434 -14.36 10.41 -17.94
CA GLU A 434 -15.24 9.38 -18.54
C GLU A 434 -14.61 7.99 -18.47
#